data_AF-A0A061NL40-F1
#
_entry.id   AF-A0A061NL40-F1
#
_cell.length_a   1.000
_cell.length_b   1.000
_cell.length_c   1.000
_cell.angle_alpha   90.00
_cell.angle_beta   90.00
_cell.angle_gamma   90.00
#
_symmetry.space_group_name_H-M   'P 1'
#
loop_
_entity.id
_entity.type
_entity.pdbx_description
1 polymer ?
#
loop_
_entity_poly.entity_id
_entity_poly.type
_entity_poly.pdbx_seq_one_letter_code
_entity_poly.pdbx_strand_id
1 'polypeptide(L)'
;MAHGWECAQPVVDEVYDVVMRDPLTRAFKTAQIKTMRQRKFSEDGSVNYIIRAAKASGEPYQPADCDYIIGVLGDTLYMTECTGQWEYSSVEAGAAKRFITMKIEREAA
;
A
#
# COMPACT_ATOMS: atom_id res chain seq x y z
N MET A 1 -13.17 2.09 9.18
CA MET A 1 -13.23 2.21 7.70
C MET A 1 -12.86 3.62 7.33
N ALA A 2 -11.86 3.83 6.47
CA ALA A 2 -11.36 5.17 6.15
C ALA A 2 -11.82 5.61 4.74
N HIS A 3 -12.24 6.87 4.60
CA HIS A 3 -12.60 7.50 3.33
C HIS A 3 -13.66 6.78 2.47
N GLY A 4 -14.60 6.04 3.09
CA GLY A 4 -15.74 5.42 2.39
C GLY A 4 -15.44 4.11 1.64
N TRP A 5 -14.21 3.60 1.72
CA TRP A 5 -13.87 2.28 1.19
C TRP A 5 -14.51 1.18 2.02
N GLU A 6 -15.15 0.21 1.35
CA GLU A 6 -15.63 -1.04 1.95
C GLU A 6 -14.55 -2.11 1.75
N CYS A 7 -14.24 -2.92 2.77
CA CYS A 7 -13.15 -3.90 2.72
C CYS A 7 -13.67 -5.26 3.17
N ALA A 8 -13.21 -6.32 2.49
CA ALA A 8 -13.45 -7.70 2.83
C ALA A 8 -12.12 -8.46 2.80
N GLN A 9 -11.90 -9.34 3.78
CA GLN A 9 -10.73 -10.21 3.83
C GLN A 9 -11.09 -11.57 3.22
N PRO A 10 -10.24 -12.14 2.34
CA PRO A 10 -10.43 -13.50 1.86
C PRO A 10 -10.29 -14.49 3.02
N VAL A 11 -11.12 -15.54 3.00
CA VAL A 11 -11.09 -16.63 4.00
C VAL A 11 -10.02 -17.67 3.66
N VAL A 12 -9.66 -17.75 2.38
CA VAL A 12 -8.64 -18.67 1.84
C VAL A 12 -7.36 -17.89 1.53
N ASP A 13 -6.25 -18.62 1.46
CA ASP A 13 -4.96 -18.06 1.07
C ASP A 13 -5.01 -17.57 -0.38
N GLU A 14 -4.99 -16.26 -0.54
CA GLU A 14 -4.95 -15.57 -1.82
C GLU A 14 -3.61 -14.85 -2.00
N VAL A 15 -3.30 -14.47 -3.23
CA VAL A 15 -2.08 -13.69 -3.50
C VAL A 15 -2.21 -12.26 -2.95
N TYR A 16 -3.41 -11.79 -2.66
CA TYR A 16 -3.72 -10.48 -2.08
C TYR A 16 -4.30 -10.61 -0.65
N ASP A 17 -4.16 -9.57 0.16
CA ASP A 17 -4.63 -9.60 1.56
C ASP A 17 -6.07 -9.10 1.71
N VAL A 18 -6.55 -8.22 0.82
CA VAL A 18 -7.86 -7.57 0.96
C VAL A 18 -8.52 -7.30 -0.39
N VAL A 19 -9.85 -7.41 -0.41
CA VAL A 19 -10.70 -6.88 -1.46
C VAL A 19 -11.34 -5.59 -0.95
N MET A 20 -11.20 -4.53 -1.71
CA MET A 20 -11.73 -3.21 -1.41
C MET A 20 -12.74 -2.81 -2.48
N ARG A 21 -13.77 -2.06 -2.09
CA ARG A 21 -14.74 -1.50 -3.02
C ARG A 21 -14.53 -0.01 -3.13
N ASP A 22 -14.30 0.44 -4.36
CA ASP A 22 -14.11 1.84 -4.68
C ASP A 22 -15.39 2.63 -4.34
N PRO A 23 -15.31 3.67 -3.49
CA PRO A 23 -16.48 4.47 -3.10
C PRO A 23 -17.13 5.22 -4.25
N LEU A 24 -16.35 5.60 -5.28
CA LEU A 24 -16.82 6.36 -6.43
C LEU A 24 -17.36 5.42 -7.52
N THR A 25 -16.57 4.43 -7.92
CA THR A 25 -16.92 3.55 -9.05
C THR A 25 -17.72 2.32 -8.64
N ARG A 26 -17.77 1.99 -7.34
CA ARG A 26 -18.36 0.76 -6.77
C ARG A 26 -17.72 -0.54 -7.27
N ALA A 27 -16.62 -0.46 -8.01
CA ALA A 27 -15.87 -1.62 -8.48
C ALA A 27 -15.12 -2.29 -7.33
N PHE A 28 -15.04 -3.62 -7.38
CA PHE A 28 -14.18 -4.39 -6.49
C PHE A 28 -12.74 -4.36 -7.00
N LYS A 29 -11.80 -4.16 -6.09
CA LYS A 29 -10.37 -4.02 -6.31
C LYS A 29 -9.62 -4.83 -5.28
N THR A 30 -8.54 -5.47 -5.68
CA THR A 30 -7.71 -6.31 -4.81
C THR A 30 -6.45 -5.56 -4.39
N ALA A 31 -5.97 -5.79 -3.17
CA ALA A 31 -4.73 -5.18 -2.72
C ALA A 31 -3.89 -6.10 -1.84
N GLN A 32 -2.57 -5.99 -2.01
CA GLN A 32 -1.59 -6.56 -1.09
C GLN A 32 -1.10 -5.48 -0.12
N ILE A 33 -1.06 -5.82 1.17
CA ILE A 33 -0.55 -4.97 2.23
C ILE A 33 0.89 -5.38 2.58
N LYS A 34 1.75 -4.39 2.76
CA LYS A 34 3.15 -4.55 3.19
C LYS A 34 3.51 -3.48 4.21
N THR A 35 4.38 -3.81 5.16
CA THR A 35 4.98 -2.81 6.03
C THR A 35 5.96 -1.94 5.24
N MET A 36 5.74 -0.63 5.26
CA MET A 36 6.59 0.34 4.59
C MET A 36 7.83 0.61 5.45
N ARG A 37 8.97 0.89 4.80
CA ARG A 37 10.24 1.20 5.45
C ARG A 37 10.63 2.64 5.18
N GLN A 38 11.25 3.27 6.18
CA GLN A 38 11.90 4.57 6.03
C GLN A 38 13.41 4.37 5.93
N ARG A 39 14.04 5.05 4.97
CA ARG A 39 15.50 5.12 4.85
C ARG A 39 15.91 6.59 4.82
N LYS A 40 16.74 7.01 5.78
CA LYS A 40 17.34 8.34 5.81
C LYS A 40 18.59 8.38 4.92
N PHE A 41 18.74 9.44 4.14
CA PHE A 41 19.98 9.75 3.44
C PHE A 41 20.81 10.72 4.29
N SER A 42 22.06 10.33 4.57
CA SER A 42 22.93 11.06 5.50
C SER A 42 23.44 12.39 4.93
N GLU A 43 23.35 12.60 3.62
CA GLU A 43 23.95 13.76 2.93
C GLU A 43 23.01 14.98 2.89
N ASP A 44 21.70 14.76 2.77
CA ASP A 44 20.69 15.83 2.66
C ASP A 44 19.61 15.76 3.76
N GLY A 45 19.67 14.76 4.65
CA GLY A 45 18.67 14.53 5.69
C GLY A 45 17.32 14.06 5.17
N SER A 46 17.19 13.79 3.87
CA SER A 46 15.94 13.38 3.26
C SER A 46 15.54 11.97 3.70
N VAL A 47 14.24 11.76 3.86
CA VAL A 47 13.67 10.45 4.18
C VAL A 47 13.02 9.88 2.93
N ASN A 48 13.39 8.64 2.58
CA ASN A 48 12.78 7.90 1.48
C ASN A 48 11.88 6.80 2.05
N TYR A 49 10.65 6.76 1.56
CA TYR A 49 9.64 5.78 1.93
C TYR A 49 9.61 4.68 0.89
N ILE A 50 9.72 3.43 1.33
CA ILE A 50 9.91 2.27 0.45
C ILE A 50 8.91 1.19 0.83
N ILE A 51 8.12 0.75 -0.15
CA ILE A 51 7.31 -0.46 -0.06
C ILE A 51 7.99 -1.55 -0.88
N ARG A 52 8.35 -2.66 -0.24
CA ARG A 52 8.87 -3.85 -0.94
C ARG A 52 7.71 -4.73 -1.38
N ALA A 53 7.42 -4.70 -2.66
CA ALA A 53 6.33 -5.45 -3.29
C ALA A 53 6.84 -6.76 -3.87
N ALA A 54 7.46 -7.59 -3.03
CA ALA A 54 7.89 -8.94 -3.39
C ALA A 54 7.04 -9.99 -2.65
N LYS A 55 6.71 -11.07 -3.37
CA LYS A 55 6.07 -12.28 -2.86
C LYS A 55 7.08 -13.09 -2.03
N ALA A 56 6.58 -14.09 -1.31
CA ALA A 56 7.43 -15.04 -0.59
C ALA A 56 8.39 -15.81 -1.51
N SER A 57 8.02 -15.99 -2.79
CA SER A 57 8.90 -16.58 -3.81
C SER A 57 10.10 -15.71 -4.18
N GLY A 58 10.12 -14.43 -3.75
CA GLY A 58 11.11 -13.47 -4.22
C GLY A 58 10.82 -12.97 -5.64
N GLU A 59 9.58 -13.00 -6.10
CA GLU A 59 9.16 -12.34 -7.34
C GLU A 59 8.32 -11.11 -7.02
N PRO A 60 8.35 -10.05 -7.86
CA PRO A 60 7.51 -8.89 -7.64
C PRO A 60 6.03 -9.22 -7.89
N TYR A 61 5.14 -8.53 -7.19
CA TYR A 61 3.71 -8.57 -7.53
C TYR A 61 3.47 -7.96 -8.90
N GLN A 62 2.66 -8.62 -9.70
CA GLN A 62 2.24 -8.22 -11.02
C GLN A 62 0.83 -7.61 -10.98
N PRO A 63 0.43 -6.81 -11.99
CA PRO A 63 -0.93 -6.30 -12.10
C PRO A 63 -2.01 -7.40 -12.15
N ALA A 64 -1.62 -8.63 -12.53
CA ALA A 64 -2.51 -9.79 -12.52
C ALA A 64 -2.69 -10.41 -11.13
N ASP A 65 -1.79 -10.14 -10.17
CA ASP A 65 -1.87 -10.67 -8.81
C ASP A 65 -2.78 -9.82 -7.91
N CYS A 66 -2.73 -8.50 -8.08
CA CYS A 66 -3.54 -7.54 -7.34
C CYS A 66 -3.60 -6.19 -8.07
N ASP A 67 -4.67 -5.41 -7.85
CA ASP A 67 -4.79 -4.06 -8.43
C ASP A 67 -3.87 -3.04 -7.74
N TYR A 68 -3.71 -3.13 -6.41
CA TYR A 68 -2.97 -2.15 -5.60
C TYR A 68 -1.95 -2.78 -4.66
N ILE A 69 -0.92 -2.01 -4.35
CA ILE A 69 0.03 -2.25 -3.27
C ILE A 69 -0.18 -1.18 -2.19
N ILE A 70 -0.35 -1.62 -0.95
CA ILE A 70 -0.55 -0.75 0.23
C ILE A 70 0.63 -0.88 1.18
N GLY A 71 1.33 0.23 1.41
CA GLY A 71 2.36 0.37 2.42
C GLY A 71 1.79 0.90 3.74
N VAL A 72 2.07 0.22 4.86
CA VAL A 72 1.69 0.69 6.20
C VAL A 72 2.90 1.26 6.93
N LEU A 73 2.78 2.49 7.44
CA LEU A 73 3.80 3.15 8.25
C LEU A 73 3.17 3.84 9.45
N GLY A 74 3.35 3.27 10.63
CA GLY A 74 2.64 3.72 11.84
C GLY A 74 1.13 3.64 11.62
N ASP A 75 0.44 4.77 11.78
CA ASP A 75 -1.01 4.90 11.58
C ASP A 75 -1.38 5.46 10.19
N THR A 76 -0.46 5.40 9.22
CA THR A 76 -0.69 5.91 7.86
C THR A 76 -0.55 4.79 6.83
N LEU A 77 -1.50 4.74 5.90
CA LEU A 77 -1.52 3.86 4.74
C LEU A 77 -1.13 4.65 3.50
N TYR A 78 -0.30 4.04 2.65
CA TYR A 78 0.17 4.58 1.38
C TYR A 78 -0.17 3.59 0.26
N MET A 79 -1.15 3.91 -0.55
CA MET A 79 -1.64 3.04 -1.62
C MET A 79 -1.13 3.51 -2.99
N THR A 80 -0.75 2.56 -3.85
CA THR A 80 -0.33 2.79 -5.24
C THR A 80 -0.73 1.62 -6.12
N GLU A 81 -0.86 1.85 -7.43
CA GLU A 81 -1.20 0.80 -8.39
C GLU A 81 -0.09 -0.25 -8.49
N CYS A 82 -0.50 -1.52 -8.56
CA CYS A 82 0.42 -2.61 -8.87
C CYS A 82 0.83 -2.52 -10.34
N THR A 83 2.14 -2.38 -10.55
CA THR A 83 2.76 -2.12 -11.86
C THR A 83 3.95 -3.06 -12.13
N GLY A 84 4.09 -4.14 -11.36
CA GLY A 84 5.18 -5.11 -11.56
C GLY A 84 6.51 -4.70 -10.93
N GLN A 85 6.57 -3.64 -10.12
CA GLN A 85 7.81 -3.14 -9.54
C GLN A 85 8.15 -3.86 -8.24
N TRP A 86 9.44 -4.08 -8.03
CA TRP A 86 9.97 -4.66 -6.78
C TRP A 86 9.88 -3.72 -5.58
N GLU A 87 10.17 -2.45 -5.82
CA GLU A 87 10.16 -1.42 -4.79
C GLU A 87 9.39 -0.19 -5.28
N TYR A 88 8.40 0.22 -4.49
CA TYR A 88 7.70 1.49 -4.68
C TYR A 88 8.29 2.49 -3.70
N SER A 89 9.08 3.43 -4.23
CA SER A 89 9.75 4.43 -3.40
C SER A 89 9.35 5.87 -3.73
N SER A 90 9.31 6.72 -2.71
CA SER A 90 9.24 8.17 -2.85
C SER A 90 9.92 8.86 -1.69
N VAL A 91 10.61 9.97 -1.96
CA VAL A 91 11.01 10.89 -0.89
C VAL A 91 9.77 11.41 -0.17
N GLU A 92 9.88 11.69 1.13
CA GLU A 92 8.76 12.15 1.96
C GLU A 92 8.01 13.33 1.33
N ALA A 93 8.75 14.34 0.87
CA ALA A 93 8.17 15.51 0.21
C ALA A 93 7.39 15.19 -1.08
N GLY A 94 7.71 14.08 -1.75
CA GLY A 94 7.05 13.59 -2.95
C GLY A 94 6.00 12.51 -2.69
N ALA A 95 5.84 12.04 -1.46
CA ALA A 95 4.98 10.90 -1.14
C ALA A 95 3.52 11.16 -1.53
N ALA A 96 3.01 12.36 -1.24
CA ALA A 96 1.64 12.75 -1.56
C ALA A 96 1.33 12.81 -3.07
N LYS A 97 2.35 12.91 -3.94
CA LYS A 97 2.16 12.88 -5.40
C LYS A 97 2.10 11.46 -5.96
N ARG A 98 2.71 10.50 -5.26
CA ARG A 98 2.88 9.12 -5.74
C ARG A 98 1.94 8.13 -5.06
N PHE A 99 1.53 8.42 -3.83
CA PHE A 99 0.70 7.55 -3.02
C PHE A 99 -0.63 8.22 -2.66
N ILE A 100 -1.72 7.47 -2.79
CA ILE A 100 -2.97 7.81 -2.13
C ILE A 100 -2.76 7.52 -0.65
N THR A 101 -2.83 8.56 0.18
CA THR A 101 -2.50 8.47 1.61
C THR A 101 -3.79 8.47 2.44
N MET A 102 -3.91 7.53 3.38
CA MET A 102 -5.06 7.42 4.28
C MET A 102 -4.56 7.28 5.72
N LYS A 103 -5.23 7.93 6.67
CA LYS A 103 -4.93 7.76 8.10
C LYS A 103 -5.82 6.68 8.69
N ILE A 104 -5.24 5.85 9.54
CA ILE A 104 -5.97 4.89 10.35
C ILE A 104 -6.54 5.66 11.53
N GLU A 105 -7.86 5.81 11.54
CA GLU A 105 -8.56 6.28 12.74
C GLU A 105 -8.64 5.11 13.72
N ARG A 106 -7.94 5.24 14.86
CA ARG A 106 -8.13 4.34 15.99
C ARG A 106 -9.20 4.96 16.88
N GLU A 107 -10.30 4.26 17.11
CA GLU A 107 -11.13 4.57 18.28
C GLU A 107 -10.29 4.26 19.53
N ALA A 108 -10.26 5.20 20.48
CA ALA A 108 -9.61 4.98 21.76
C ALA A 108 -10.32 3.81 22.46
N ALA A 109 -9.56 2.78 22.82
CA ALA A 109 -10.03 1.61 23.54
C ALA A 109 -10.48 1.94 24.97
#